data_AF-A0A9W8Y7P3-F1
#
_entry.id   AF-A0A9W8Y7P3-F1
#
_cell.length_a   1.000
_cell.length_b   1.000
_cell.length_c   1.000
_cell.angle_alpha   90.00
_cell.angle_beta   90.00
_cell.angle_gamma   90.00
#
_symmetry.space_group_name_H-M   'P 1'
#
loop_
_entity.id
_entity.type
_entity.pdbx_description
1 polymer ?
#
loop_
_entity_poly.entity_id
_entity_poly.type
_entity_poly.pdbx_seq_one_letter_code
_entity_poly.pdbx_strand_id
1 'polypeptide(L)'
;MCDFFHWDRDDEERDDARQAFKDAMVIRFNSLYGTDVADLGNWHKLCIAVCIEPLPATIPECKKRIKDVHVNLVDLVDTSGRDVELFTCLDELREYTIENGKYFPKESAYAGGVLKFLLREIL
;
A
#
# COMPACT_ATOMS: atom_id res chain seq x y z
N MET A 1 41.29 16.08 18.58
CA MET A 1 40.71 14.73 18.74
C MET A 1 39.28 14.75 18.23
N CYS A 2 39.09 14.79 16.90
CA CYS A 2 37.80 14.67 16.25
C CYS A 2 38.03 14.02 14.87
N ASP A 3 38.45 12.76 14.90
CA ASP A 3 38.57 11.86 13.76
C ASP A 3 38.28 10.48 14.35
N PHE A 4 37.06 9.93 14.19
CA PHE A 4 36.80 8.47 14.23
C PHE A 4 35.32 8.06 14.17
N PHE A 5 34.49 8.62 13.29
CA PHE A 5 33.28 7.89 12.89
C PHE A 5 33.12 7.97 11.38
N HIS A 6 33.96 7.17 10.71
CA HIS A 6 33.75 6.70 9.36
C HIS A 6 32.41 5.93 9.36
N TRP A 7 31.31 6.60 9.01
CA TRP A 7 30.00 5.97 8.75
C TRP A 7 30.06 5.24 7.40
N ASP A 8 31.01 4.31 7.29
CA ASP A 8 31.33 3.53 6.10
C ASP A 8 31.33 2.06 6.53
N ARG A 9 30.17 1.61 7.05
CA ARG A 9 29.85 0.22 7.36
C ARG A 9 28.38 0.10 7.76
N ASP A 10 27.70 -0.82 7.09
CA ASP A 10 26.34 -1.30 7.33
C ASP A 10 25.18 -0.48 6.70
N ASP A 11 25.26 -0.33 5.37
CA ASP A 11 24.06 -0.16 4.53
C ASP A 11 23.20 -1.46 4.52
N GLU A 12 23.80 -2.65 4.69
CA GLU A 12 23.10 -3.95 4.67
C GLU A 12 22.03 -4.11 5.77
N GLU A 13 22.34 -3.82 7.05
CA GLU A 13 21.34 -3.95 8.12
C GLU A 13 20.14 -3.00 7.95
N ARG A 14 20.36 -1.82 7.34
CA ARG A 14 19.30 -0.86 7.04
C ARG A 14 18.43 -1.31 5.88
N ASP A 15 19.03 -1.89 4.85
CA ASP A 15 18.29 -2.44 3.73
C ASP A 15 17.49 -3.69 4.12
N ASP A 16 18.03 -4.55 4.98
CA ASP A 16 17.33 -5.71 5.54
C ASP A 16 16.14 -5.28 6.40
N ALA A 17 16.32 -4.32 7.31
CA ALA A 17 15.22 -3.79 8.11
C ALA A 17 14.14 -3.14 7.22
N ARG A 18 14.55 -2.47 6.13
CA ARG A 18 13.62 -1.85 5.18
C ARG A 18 12.87 -2.89 4.36
N GLN A 19 13.51 -3.99 3.94
CA GLN A 19 12.84 -5.11 3.26
C GLN A 19 11.88 -5.84 4.19
N ALA A 20 12.30 -6.14 5.42
CA ALA A 20 11.43 -6.81 6.40
C ALA A 20 10.18 -5.97 6.71
N PHE A 21 10.33 -4.65 6.83
CA PHE A 21 9.20 -3.74 7.02
C PHE A 21 8.26 -3.73 5.80
N LYS A 22 8.82 -3.69 4.59
CA LYS A 22 8.07 -3.77 3.33
C LYS A 22 7.25 -5.07 3.24
N ASP A 23 7.88 -6.20 3.55
CA ASP A 23 7.20 -7.50 3.54
C ASP A 23 6.12 -7.58 4.63
N ALA A 24 6.38 -7.07 5.83
CA ALA A 24 5.39 -7.02 6.90
C ALA A 24 4.15 -6.20 6.50
N MET A 25 4.31 -5.08 5.81
CA MET A 25 3.19 -4.29 5.29
C MET A 25 2.35 -5.08 4.29
N VAL A 26 3.01 -5.77 3.34
CA VAL A 26 2.32 -6.58 2.34
C VAL A 26 1.61 -7.77 2.96
N ILE A 27 2.25 -8.45 3.93
CA ILE A 27 1.65 -9.54 4.69
C ILE A 27 0.41 -9.05 5.46
N ARG A 28 0.52 -7.89 6.12
CA ARG A 28 -0.61 -7.29 6.86
C ARG A 28 -1.75 -6.93 5.92
N PHE A 29 -1.47 -6.31 4.78
CA PHE A 29 -2.46 -6.05 3.73
C PHE A 29 -3.17 -7.34 3.31
N ASN A 30 -2.39 -8.37 2.97
CA ASN A 30 -2.90 -9.67 2.54
C ASN A 30 -3.75 -10.35 3.62
N SER A 31 -3.42 -10.15 4.90
CA SER A 31 -4.20 -10.64 6.02
C SER A 31 -5.53 -9.89 6.22
N LEU A 32 -5.57 -8.60 5.92
CA LEU A 32 -6.77 -7.76 6.08
C LEU A 32 -7.76 -7.95 4.93
N TYR A 33 -7.25 -7.89 3.70
CA TYR A 33 -8.06 -7.84 2.48
C TYR A 33 -8.04 -9.14 1.67
N GLY A 34 -7.14 -10.07 1.99
CA GLY A 34 -6.95 -11.30 1.25
C GLY A 34 -6.05 -11.13 0.03
N THR A 35 -5.55 -12.26 -0.48
CA THR A 35 -4.75 -12.33 -1.72
C THR A 35 -5.55 -12.84 -2.91
N ASP A 36 -6.75 -13.38 -2.68
CA ASP A 36 -7.55 -13.98 -3.74
C ASP A 36 -8.30 -12.91 -4.54
N VAL A 37 -7.97 -12.81 -5.82
CA VAL A 37 -8.60 -11.89 -6.79
C VAL A 37 -9.92 -12.42 -7.35
N ALA A 38 -10.21 -13.70 -7.14
CA ALA A 38 -11.46 -14.34 -7.51
C ALA A 38 -12.51 -14.31 -6.38
N ASP A 39 -12.12 -13.89 -5.17
CA ASP A 39 -13.03 -13.78 -4.03
C ASP A 39 -13.67 -12.38 -3.96
N LEU A 40 -14.98 -12.30 -4.14
CA LEU A 40 -15.73 -11.03 -4.09
C LEU A 40 -15.71 -10.39 -2.69
N GLY A 41 -15.67 -11.19 -1.62
CA GLY A 41 -15.65 -10.71 -0.25
C GLY A 41 -14.39 -9.90 0.07
N ASN A 42 -13.24 -10.34 -0.44
CA ASN A 42 -11.97 -9.61 -0.39
C ASN A 42 -12.08 -8.25 -1.09
N TRP A 43 -12.70 -8.21 -2.27
CA TRP A 43 -12.94 -6.96 -2.99
C TRP A 43 -13.89 -6.01 -2.24
N HIS A 44 -14.93 -6.54 -1.60
CA HIS A 44 -15.87 -5.73 -0.80
C HIS A 44 -15.18 -5.11 0.41
N LYS A 45 -14.36 -5.87 1.15
CA LYS A 45 -13.57 -5.31 2.27
C LYS A 45 -12.68 -4.17 1.81
N LEU A 46 -12.04 -4.33 0.65
CA LEU A 46 -11.24 -3.28 0.02
C LEU A 46 -12.08 -2.06 -0.33
N CYS A 47 -13.21 -2.26 -1.01
CA CYS A 47 -14.14 -1.19 -1.36
C CYS A 47 -14.61 -0.41 -0.13
N ILE A 48 -14.92 -1.09 0.97
CA ILE A 48 -15.32 -0.46 2.23
C ILE A 48 -14.16 0.37 2.82
N ALA A 49 -12.94 -0.18 2.82
CA ALA A 49 -11.77 0.52 3.35
C ALA A 49 -11.40 1.77 2.54
N VAL A 50 -11.74 1.82 1.26
CA VAL A 50 -11.58 3.00 0.41
C VAL A 50 -12.87 3.80 0.20
N CYS A 51 -13.87 3.60 1.06
CA CYS A 51 -15.17 4.27 1.03
C CYS A 51 -15.86 4.29 -0.36
N ILE A 52 -15.73 3.21 -1.15
CA ILE A 52 -16.47 3.05 -2.40
C ILE A 52 -17.92 2.66 -2.09
N GLU A 53 -18.84 3.56 -2.40
CA GLU A 53 -20.28 3.32 -2.40
C GLU A 53 -20.90 3.74 -3.74
N PRO A 54 -21.83 2.95 -4.33
CA PRO A 54 -22.35 1.66 -3.85
C PRO A 54 -21.36 0.50 -4.06
N LEU A 55 -21.47 -0.54 -3.21
CA LEU A 55 -20.62 -1.72 -3.31
C LEU A 55 -20.88 -2.48 -4.62
N PRO A 56 -19.85 -2.67 -5.47
CA PRO A 56 -20.00 -3.38 -6.73
C PRO A 56 -20.43 -4.83 -6.55
N ALA A 57 -21.39 -5.29 -7.35
CA ALA A 57 -21.88 -6.67 -7.30
C ALA A 57 -20.94 -7.68 -7.98
N THR A 58 -19.95 -7.19 -8.75
CA THR A 58 -19.04 -8.03 -9.54
C THR A 58 -17.57 -7.60 -9.38
N ILE A 59 -16.68 -8.59 -9.40
CA ILE A 59 -15.22 -8.40 -9.35
C ILE A 59 -14.67 -7.41 -10.40
N PRO A 60 -15.06 -7.47 -11.70
CA PRO A 60 -14.56 -6.52 -12.69
C PRO A 60 -14.96 -5.07 -12.36
N GLU A 61 -16.13 -4.85 -11.77
CA GLU A 61 -16.56 -3.52 -11.35
C GLU A 61 -15.78 -3.03 -10.12
N CYS A 62 -15.51 -3.92 -9.15
CA CYS A 62 -14.60 -3.65 -8.03
C CYS A 62 -13.24 -3.17 -8.53
N LYS A 63 -12.64 -3.92 -9.46
CA LYS A 63 -11.35 -3.59 -10.07
C LYS A 63 -11.37 -2.23 -10.74
N LYS A 64 -12.46 -1.88 -11.44
CA LYS A 64 -12.59 -0.60 -12.13
C LYS A 64 -12.67 0.56 -11.14
N ARG A 65 -13.49 0.43 -10.09
CA ARG A 65 -13.63 1.45 -9.04
C ARG A 65 -12.34 1.64 -8.25
N ILE A 66 -11.67 0.57 -7.86
CA ILE A 66 -10.40 0.63 -7.14
C ILE A 66 -9.29 1.26 -7.98
N LYS A 67 -9.29 1.01 -9.29
CA LYS A 67 -8.39 1.71 -10.23
C LYS A 67 -8.71 3.19 -10.44
N ASP A 68 -9.87 3.66 -9.99
CA ASP A 68 -10.25 5.06 -10.05
C ASP A 68 -9.82 5.78 -8.76
N VAL A 69 -9.90 5.08 -7.62
CA VAL A 69 -9.51 5.61 -6.31
C VAL A 69 -8.00 5.74 -6.16
N HIS A 70 -7.54 6.89 -5.66
CA HIS A 70 -6.15 7.13 -5.29
C HIS A 70 -6.08 7.16 -3.76
N VAL A 71 -5.34 6.22 -3.18
CA VAL A 71 -5.26 6.06 -1.73
C VAL A 71 -3.86 5.63 -1.35
N ASN A 72 -3.38 6.11 -0.20
CA ASN A 72 -2.09 5.67 0.29
C ASN A 72 -2.20 4.28 0.94
N LEU A 73 -1.51 3.31 0.35
CA LEU A 73 -1.52 1.92 0.81
C LEU A 73 -0.92 1.75 2.21
N VAL A 74 0.04 2.59 2.58
CA VAL A 74 0.62 2.56 3.93
C VAL A 74 -0.45 2.92 4.96
N ASP A 75 -1.23 3.99 4.72
CA ASP A 75 -2.34 4.37 5.61
C ASP A 75 -3.44 3.30 5.63
N LEU A 76 -3.73 2.68 4.48
CA LEU A 76 -4.75 1.64 4.38
C LEU A 76 -4.39 0.38 5.20
N VAL A 77 -3.10 0.08 5.34
CA VAL A 77 -2.60 -1.03 6.16
C VAL A 77 -2.40 -0.62 7.61
N ASP A 78 -1.89 0.58 7.84
CA ASP A 78 -1.51 1.05 9.17
C ASP A 78 -2.73 1.46 10.00
N THR A 79 -3.52 2.36 9.45
CA THR A 79 -4.77 2.82 10.00
C THR A 79 -5.81 1.75 9.74
N SER A 80 -6.13 0.97 10.77
CA SER A 80 -7.09 -0.13 10.72
C SER A 80 -8.53 0.39 10.54
N GLY A 81 -8.81 1.05 9.42
CA GLY A 81 -10.12 1.53 8.97
C GLY A 81 -10.69 2.77 9.68
N ARG A 82 -9.87 3.69 10.19
CA ARG A 82 -10.39 4.85 10.94
C ARG A 82 -10.29 6.22 10.29
N ASP A 83 -9.38 6.45 9.36
CA ASP A 83 -9.37 7.65 8.51
C ASP A 83 -8.35 7.39 7.41
N VAL A 84 -8.81 6.99 6.24
CA VAL A 84 -7.95 6.81 5.08
C VAL A 84 -8.21 7.99 4.15
N GLU A 85 -7.20 8.82 3.93
CA GLU A 85 -7.30 9.93 3.00
C GLU A 85 -7.43 9.41 1.57
N LEU A 86 -8.58 9.71 0.97
CA LEU A 86 -8.87 9.41 -0.43
C LEU A 86 -8.52 10.63 -1.24
N PHE A 87 -7.58 10.46 -2.16
CA PHE A 87 -7.13 11.51 -3.05
C PHE A 87 -7.94 11.45 -4.34
N THR A 88 -8.31 12.62 -4.84
CA THR A 88 -9.00 12.71 -6.13
C THR A 88 -8.03 12.55 -7.30
N CYS A 89 -6.79 13.02 -7.13
CA CYS A 89 -5.76 13.00 -8.16
C CYS A 89 -4.54 12.17 -7.74
N LEU A 90 -3.88 11.58 -8.74
CA LEU A 90 -2.58 10.93 -8.55
C LEU A 90 -1.51 11.92 -8.07
N ASP A 91 -1.59 13.17 -8.49
CA ASP A 91 -0.65 14.22 -8.09
C ASP A 91 -0.72 14.52 -6.59
N GLU A 92 -1.94 14.65 -6.04
CA GLU A 92 -2.14 14.83 -4.59
C GLU A 92 -1.66 13.61 -3.80
N LEU A 93 -1.99 12.39 -4.27
CA LEU A 93 -1.46 11.16 -3.67
C LEU A 93 0.08 11.16 -3.69
N ARG A 94 0.68 11.59 -4.80
CA ARG A 94 2.12 11.65 -4.96
C ARG A 94 2.77 12.64 -4.01
N GLU A 95 2.28 13.88 -3.96
CA GLU A 95 2.76 14.90 -3.04
C GLU A 95 2.66 14.40 -1.61
N TYR A 96 1.50 13.87 -1.22
CA TYR A 96 1.28 13.31 0.10
C TYR A 96 2.26 12.16 0.43
N THR A 97 2.45 11.20 -0.49
CA THR A 97 3.38 10.08 -0.31
C THR A 97 4.83 10.55 -0.18
N ILE A 98 5.24 11.55 -0.96
CA ILE A 98 6.59 12.13 -0.92
C ILE A 98 6.80 12.92 0.38
N GLU A 99 5.88 13.82 0.72
CA GLU A 99 5.95 14.66 1.92
C GLU A 99 5.97 13.83 3.20
N ASN A 100 5.14 12.78 3.27
CA ASN A 100 5.08 11.89 4.44
C ASN A 100 6.11 10.75 4.39
N GLY A 101 6.81 10.55 3.27
CA GLY A 101 7.74 9.44 3.07
C GLY A 101 7.09 8.05 3.10
N LYS A 102 5.77 7.96 2.87
CA LYS A 102 4.99 6.72 3.01
C LYS A 102 5.00 5.89 1.72
N TYR A 103 6.17 5.37 1.36
CA TYR A 103 6.33 4.57 0.13
C TYR A 103 5.90 3.12 0.36
N PHE A 104 4.91 2.68 -0.42
CA PHE A 104 4.52 1.28 -0.42
C PHE A 104 5.38 0.47 -1.42
N PRO A 105 5.93 -0.68 -1.01
CA PRO A 105 6.77 -1.51 -1.88
C PRO A 105 5.97 -2.08 -3.05
N LYS A 106 6.43 -1.77 -4.27
CA LYS A 106 5.92 -2.37 -5.51
C LYS A 106 6.48 -3.79 -5.71
N GLU A 107 7.73 -4.00 -5.32
CA GLU A 107 8.46 -5.27 -5.45
C GLU A 107 8.58 -5.93 -4.08
N SER A 108 7.65 -6.84 -3.78
CA SER A 108 7.75 -7.78 -2.65
C SER A 108 7.33 -9.15 -3.16
N ALA A 109 7.98 -10.21 -2.67
CA ALA A 109 7.59 -11.59 -3.01
C ALA A 109 6.14 -11.91 -2.62
N TYR A 110 5.57 -11.15 -1.68
CA TYR A 110 4.21 -11.28 -1.20
C TYR A 110 3.23 -10.34 -1.91
N ALA A 111 3.70 -9.47 -2.80
CA ALA A 111 2.89 -8.51 -3.55
C ALA A 111 2.10 -9.25 -4.65
N GLY A 112 1.06 -9.95 -4.22
CA GLY A 112 0.18 -10.75 -5.06
C GLY A 112 -1.27 -10.31 -4.96
N GLY A 113 -2.09 -10.82 -5.88
CA GLY A 113 -3.53 -10.77 -5.67
C GLY A 113 -4.18 -9.41 -5.95
N VAL A 114 -5.02 -8.95 -5.02
CA VAL A 114 -5.78 -7.69 -5.11
C VAL A 114 -4.89 -6.46 -4.92
N LEU A 115 -3.79 -6.59 -4.18
CA LEU A 115 -2.83 -5.52 -3.91
C LEU A 115 -2.25 -4.92 -5.20
N LYS A 116 -1.97 -5.76 -6.20
CA LYS A 116 -1.41 -5.31 -7.50
C LYS A 116 -2.31 -4.34 -8.27
N PHE A 117 -3.60 -4.29 -7.94
CA PHE A 117 -4.55 -3.38 -8.58
C PHE A 117 -4.57 -2.00 -7.93
N LEU A 118 -4.05 -1.87 -6.71
CA LEU A 118 -3.91 -0.61 -5.98
C LEU A 118 -2.51 -0.01 -6.11
N LEU A 119 -1.51 -0.85 -6.38
CA LEU A 119 -0.15 -0.37 -6.65
C LEU A 119 -0.18 0.56 -7.86
N ARG A 120 0.25 1.81 -7.62
CA ARG A 120 0.44 2.82 -8.67
C ARG A 120 1.88 3.28 -8.66
N GLU A 121 2.36 3.60 -9.85
CA GLU A 121 3.65 4.23 -10.03
C GLU A 121 3.50 5.71 -9.72
N ILE A 122 4.15 6.15 -8.65
CA ILE A 122 4.09 7.52 -8.13
C ILE A 122 5.32 8.33 -8.60
N LEU A 123 6.38 7.65 -9.06
CA LEU A 123 7.65 8.21 -9.53
C LEU A 123 7.94 7.77 -10.96
#